data_AF-A0A9D4DM18-F1
#
_entry.id   AF-A0A9D4DM18-F1
#
_cell.length_a   1.000
_cell.length_b   1.000
_cell.length_c   1.000
_cell.angle_alpha   90.00
_cell.angle_beta   90.00
_cell.angle_gamma   90.00
#
_symmetry.space_group_name_H-M   'P 1'
#
loop_
_entity.id
_entity.type
_entity.pdbx_description
1 polymer ?
#
loop_
_entity_poly.entity_id
_entity_poly.type
_entity_poly.pdbx_seq_one_letter_code
_entity_poly.pdbx_strand_id
1 'polypeptide(L)'
;MNNEGVICEMKNETVICEMKNEAVICEMKNETVICEMKNEAVICEMKNETVICEMKNEAVICEMKNEAVICEMKNETVICEMKNTAVICKMKNEAVICEMKNEGVI
;
A
#
# COMPACT_ATOMS: atom_id res chain seq x y z
N MET A 1 -1.19 23.82 8.85
CA MET A 1 0.05 23.50 8.14
C MET A 1 -0.36 22.49 7.10
N ASN A 2 -0.59 22.96 5.88
CA ASN A 2 -0.97 22.10 4.77
C ASN A 2 0.25 21.23 4.47
N ASN A 3 0.14 19.93 4.67
CA ASN A 3 1.16 18.99 4.23
C ASN A 3 0.91 18.75 2.74
N GLU A 4 1.49 19.65 1.93
CA GLU A 4 1.38 19.69 0.47
C GLU A 4 1.97 18.42 -0.20
N GLY A 5 2.78 17.64 0.52
CA GLY A 5 3.24 16.33 0.07
C GLY A 5 4.34 15.76 0.97
N VAL A 6 4.38 14.43 1.09
CA VAL A 6 5.43 13.71 1.84
C VAL A 6 6.10 12.69 0.93
N ILE A 7 7.44 12.69 0.94
CA ILE A 7 8.25 11.64 0.32
C ILE A 7 9.05 10.96 1.42
N CYS A 8 9.00 9.63 1.49
CA CYS A 8 9.73 8.87 2.50
C CYS A 8 10.29 7.55 1.95
N GLU A 9 11.44 7.16 2.48
CA GLU A 9 12.06 5.85 2.24
C GLU A 9 12.33 5.22 3.60
N MET A 10 11.83 3.99 3.80
CA MET A 10 11.95 3.29 5.08
C MET A 10 12.59 1.92 4.89
N LYS A 11 13.73 1.73 5.57
CA LYS A 11 14.54 0.51 5.58
C LYS A 11 14.88 0.12 7.02
N ASN A 12 14.02 -0.70 7.60
CA ASN A 12 14.10 -1.21 8.97
C ASN A 12 13.60 -2.66 9.00
N GLU A 13 13.76 -3.34 10.14
CA GLU A 13 13.15 -4.66 10.34
C GLU A 13 11.62 -4.54 10.40
N THR A 14 11.12 -3.62 11.23
CA THR A 14 9.68 -3.34 11.39
C THR A 14 9.39 -1.86 11.23
N VAL A 15 8.32 -1.56 10.50
CA VAL A 15 7.78 -0.20 10.35
C VAL A 15 6.31 -0.18 10.73
N ILE A 16 5.94 0.80 11.57
CA ILE A 16 4.55 1.14 11.89
C ILE A 16 4.37 2.64 11.63
N CYS A 17 3.45 3.00 10.74
CA CYS A 17 3.25 4.41 10.40
C CYS A 17 1.78 4.76 10.09
N GLU A 18 1.42 6.01 10.35
CA GLU A 18 0.16 6.63 9.93
C GLU A 18 0.49 7.87 9.10
N MET A 19 -0.07 7.97 7.89
CA MET A 19 0.18 9.09 6.97
C MET A 19 -1.13 9.79 6.62
N LYS A 20 -1.17 11.10 6.88
CA LYS A 20 -2.29 12.02 6.62
C LYS A 20 -1.78 13.29 5.93
N ASN A 21 -1.80 13.29 4.61
CA ASN A 21 -1.28 14.37 3.76
C ASN A 21 -2.15 14.49 2.50
N GLU A 22 -1.98 15.55 1.71
CA GLU A 22 -2.62 15.62 0.39
C GLU A 22 -2.01 14.56 -0.54
N ALA A 23 -0.68 14.53 -0.64
CA ALA A 23 0.05 13.57 -1.45
C ALA A 23 1.12 12.80 -0.65
N VAL A 24 1.27 11.50 -0.92
CA VAL A 24 2.33 10.66 -0.34
C VAL A 24 3.02 9.87 -1.45
N ILE A 25 4.34 9.88 -1.42
CA ILE A 25 5.19 8.95 -2.16
C ILE A 25 6.05 8.20 -1.15
N CYS A 26 6.02 6.87 -1.17
CA CYS A 26 6.82 6.08 -0.24
C CYS A 26 7.43 4.83 -0.86
N GLU A 27 8.66 4.52 -0.44
CA GLU A 27 9.33 3.24 -0.69
C GLU A 27 9.58 2.56 0.66
N MET A 28 9.09 1.32 0.79
CA MET A 28 9.22 0.53 2.02
C MET A 28 9.87 -0.80 1.71
N LYS A 29 11.06 -1.01 2.28
CA LYS A 29 11.82 -2.26 2.19
C LYS A 29 12.21 -2.75 3.59
N ASN A 30 11.35 -3.58 4.17
CA ASN A 30 11.39 -4.03 5.56
C ASN A 30 10.98 -5.50 5.66
N GLU A 31 11.14 -6.13 6.82
CA GLU A 31 10.54 -7.47 7.02
C GLU A 31 9.04 -7.33 7.25
N THR A 32 8.64 -6.45 8.16
CA THR A 32 7.22 -6.20 8.49
C THR A 32 6.84 -4.73 8.34
N VAL A 33 5.72 -4.49 7.66
CA VAL A 33 5.10 -3.16 7.55
C VAL A 33 3.66 -3.20 8.02
N ILE A 34 3.31 -2.28 8.91
CA ILE A 34 1.92 -1.98 9.27
C ILE A 34 1.68 -0.49 9.00
N CYS A 35 0.76 -0.16 8.11
CA CYS A 35 0.50 1.24 7.78
C CYS A 35 -0.97 1.58 7.61
N GLU A 36 -1.31 2.81 7.99
CA GLU A 36 -2.60 3.44 7.69
C GLU A 36 -2.37 4.71 6.86
N MET A 37 -3.02 4.80 5.70
CA MET A 37 -2.87 5.91 4.76
C MET A 37 -4.22 6.56 4.48
N LYS A 38 -4.32 7.85 4.82
CA LYS A 38 -5.50 8.71 4.57
C LYS A 38 -5.07 9.97 3.85
N ASN A 39 -5.07 9.95 2.52
CA ASN A 39 -4.53 11.01 1.68
C ASN A 39 -5.41 11.23 0.44
N GLU A 40 -5.21 12.30 -0.32
CA GLU A 40 -5.86 12.43 -1.63
C GLU A 40 -5.18 11.52 -2.64
N ALA A 41 -3.85 11.58 -2.73
CA ALA A 41 -3.04 10.77 -3.63
C ALA A 41 -1.94 9.98 -2.90
N VAL A 42 -1.80 8.70 -3.24
CA VAL A 42 -0.72 7.84 -2.75
C VAL A 42 -0.03 7.12 -3.90
N ILE A 43 1.30 7.17 -3.90
CA ILE A 43 2.16 6.30 -4.69
C ILE A 43 3.04 5.51 -3.72
N CYS A 44 2.99 4.18 -3.77
CA CYS A 44 3.84 3.37 -2.90
C CYS A 44 4.50 2.18 -3.61
N GLU A 45 5.75 1.91 -3.25
CA GLU A 45 6.45 0.68 -3.57
C GLU A 45 6.76 -0.07 -2.27
N MET A 46 6.30 -1.30 -2.17
CA MET A 46 6.43 -2.13 -0.97
C MET A 46 7.11 -3.45 -1.32
N LYS A 47 8.31 -3.66 -0.78
CA LYS A 47 9.07 -4.90 -0.90
C LYS A 47 9.44 -5.46 0.48
N ASN A 48 8.55 -6.29 1.02
CA ASN A 48 8.62 -6.76 2.40
C ASN A 48 8.27 -8.25 2.53
N GLU A 49 8.50 -8.86 3.68
CA GLU A 49 7.99 -10.22 3.93
C GLU A 49 6.49 -10.16 4.23
N THR A 50 6.10 -9.31 5.19
CA THR A 50 4.70 -9.13 5.61
C THR A 50 4.27 -7.68 5.49
N VAL A 51 3.11 -7.44 4.87
CA VAL A 51 2.46 -6.13 4.82
C VAL A 51 1.03 -6.22 5.32
N ILE A 52 0.68 -5.33 6.24
CA ILE A 52 -0.69 -5.06 6.66
C ILE A 52 -0.98 -3.59 6.40
N CYS A 53 -1.91 -3.28 5.52
CA CYS A 53 -2.22 -1.88 5.19
C CYS A 53 -3.72 -1.59 5.15
N GLU A 54 -4.06 -0.38 5.61
CA GLU A 54 -5.38 0.23 5.41
C GLU A 54 -5.22 1.52 4.62
N MET A 55 -5.87 1.61 3.46
CA MET A 55 -5.77 2.73 2.53
C MET A 55 -7.14 3.34 2.29
N LYS A 56 -7.29 4.62 2.64
CA LYS A 56 -8.51 5.43 2.46
C LYS A 56 -8.13 6.73 1.73
N ASN A 57 -8.11 6.68 0.40
CA ASN A 57 -7.61 7.77 -0.44
C ASN A 57 -8.49 8.03 -1.65
N GLU A 58 -8.32 9.15 -2.36
CA GLU A 58 -9.00 9.34 -3.65
C GLU A 58 -8.33 8.50 -4.73
N ALA A 59 -7.00 8.62 -4.86
CA ALA A 59 -6.20 7.88 -5.84
C ALA A 59 -5.05 7.11 -5.18
N VAL A 60 -4.90 5.84 -5.56
CA VAL A 60 -3.77 5.00 -5.15
C VAL A 60 -3.11 4.37 -6.36
N ILE A 61 -1.78 4.48 -6.42
CA ILE A 61 -0.92 3.68 -7.29
C ILE A 61 0.03 2.88 -6.39
N CYS A 62 0.01 1.56 -6.46
CA CYS A 62 0.90 0.74 -5.65
C CYS A 62 1.55 -0.41 -6.42
N GLU A 63 2.82 -0.66 -6.10
CA GLU A 63 3.53 -1.88 -6.46
C GLU A 63 3.88 -2.63 -5.16
N MET A 64 3.41 -3.87 -5.06
CA MET A 64 3.57 -4.70 -3.87
C MET A 64 4.24 -6.02 -4.25
N LYS A 65 5.47 -6.21 -3.77
CA LYS A 65 6.23 -7.45 -3.92
C LYS A 65 6.57 -8.03 -2.55
N ASN A 66 5.68 -8.87 -2.01
CA ASN A 66 5.79 -9.36 -0.64
C ASN A 66 5.46 -10.85 -0.52
N GLU A 67 5.86 -11.49 0.57
CA GLU A 67 5.44 -12.89 0.81
C GLU A 67 3.97 -12.94 1.22
N ALA A 68 3.57 -12.14 2.20
CA ALA A 68 2.20 -12.06 2.70
C ALA A 68 1.67 -10.62 2.69
N VAL A 69 0.47 -10.43 2.16
CA VAL A 69 -0.23 -9.14 2.15
C VAL A 69 -1.64 -9.27 2.72
N ILE A 70 -1.97 -8.40 3.66
CA ILE A 70 -3.32 -8.13 4.11
C ILE A 70 -3.65 -6.66 3.82
N CYS A 71 -4.60 -6.39 2.93
CA CYS A 71 -4.98 -5.04 2.56
C CYS A 71 -6.48 -4.77 2.70
N GLU A 72 -6.83 -3.61 3.26
CA GLU A 72 -8.15 -2.99 3.08
C GLU A 72 -7.99 -1.68 2.33
N MET A 73 -8.61 -1.60 1.16
CA MET A 73 -8.56 -0.43 0.27
C MET A 73 -9.96 0.12 0.09
N LYS A 74 -10.15 1.39 0.44
CA LYS A 74 -11.38 2.14 0.20
C LYS A 74 -11.02 3.45 -0.50
N ASN A 75 -10.94 3.40 -1.82
CA ASN A 75 -10.50 4.53 -2.63
C ASN A 75 -11.42 4.80 -3.82
N GLU A 76 -11.37 5.98 -4.43
CA GLU A 76 -12.10 6.20 -5.69
C GLU A 76 -11.43 5.43 -6.83
N THR A 77 -10.12 5.65 -7.00
CA THR A 77 -9.32 5.00 -8.05
C THR A 77 -8.15 4.22 -7.46
N VAL A 78 -7.97 2.98 -7.92
CA VAL A 78 -6.80 2.15 -7.59
C VAL A 78 -6.15 1.60 -8.85
N ILE A 79 -4.84 1.75 -8.93
CA ILE A 79 -3.96 1.03 -9.85
C ILE A 79 -2.98 0.22 -9.00
N CYS A 80 -3.04 -1.11 -9.09
CA CYS A 80 -2.16 -1.99 -8.32
C CYS A 80 -1.44 -3.03 -9.17
N GLU A 81 -0.17 -3.26 -8.85
CA GLU A 81 0.56 -4.46 -9.25
C GLU A 81 0.98 -5.22 -8.00
N MET A 82 0.54 -6.47 -7.89
CA MET A 82 0.75 -7.31 -6.72
C MET A 82 1.43 -8.62 -7.13
N LYS A 83 2.67 -8.81 -6.70
CA LYS A 83 3.45 -10.06 -6.86
C LYS A 83 3.71 -10.64 -5.49
N ASN A 84 2.80 -11.50 -5.02
CA ASN A 84 2.88 -12.03 -3.66
C ASN A 84 2.71 -13.56 -3.59
N THR A 85 3.07 -14.15 -2.45
CA THR A 85 2.85 -15.57 -2.19
C THR A 85 1.48 -15.82 -1.54
N ALA A 86 1.01 -14.92 -0.68
CA ALA A 86 -0.32 -14.98 -0.09
C ALA A 86 -0.94 -13.58 -0.03
N VAL A 87 -2.21 -13.45 -0.43
CA VAL A 87 -2.93 -12.18 -0.42
C VAL A 87 -4.33 -12.35 0.15
N ILE A 88 -4.65 -11.53 1.15
CA ILE A 88 -6.01 -11.26 1.59
C ILE A 88 -6.26 -9.78 1.32
N CYS A 89 -7.12 -9.47 0.36
CA CYS A 89 -7.47 -8.08 0.08
C CYS A 89 -8.98 -7.86 0.07
N LYS A 90 -9.38 -6.73 0.63
CA LYS A 90 -10.73 -6.21 0.57
C LYS A 90 -10.70 -4.85 -0.09
N MET A 91 -11.34 -4.74 -1.24
CA MET A 91 -11.36 -3.52 -2.04
C MET A 91 -12.79 -3.00 -2.14
N LYS A 92 -13.00 -1.74 -1.75
CA LYS A 92 -14.24 -1.00 -1.95
C LYS A 92 -13.91 0.27 -2.72
N ASN A 93 -13.77 0.12 -4.04
CA ASN A 93 -13.35 1.20 -4.92
C ASN A 93 -14.31 1.41 -6.09
N GLU A 94 -14.30 2.62 -6.67
CA GLU A 94 -15.12 2.95 -7.84
C GLU A 94 -14.47 2.46 -9.14
N ALA A 95 -13.16 2.67 -9.29
CA ALA A 95 -12.36 2.21 -10.40
C ALA A 95 -11.15 1.41 -9.91
N VAL A 96 -10.93 0.23 -10.51
CA VAL A 96 -9.80 -0.64 -10.19
C VAL A 96 -9.16 -1.15 -11.47
N ILE A 97 -7.85 -0.93 -11.60
CA ILE A 97 -6.97 -1.65 -12.51
C ILE A 97 -6.00 -2.41 -11.61
N CYS A 98 -6.03 -3.73 -11.65
CA CYS A 98 -5.11 -4.52 -10.86
C CYS A 98 -4.53 -5.68 -11.65
N GLU A 99 -3.23 -5.87 -11.51
CA GLU A 99 -2.54 -7.10 -11.90
C GLU A 99 -2.11 -7.85 -10.64
N MET A 100 -2.55 -9.09 -10.50
CA MET A 100 -2.24 -9.92 -9.35
C MET A 100 -1.58 -11.22 -9.82
N LYS A 101 -0.32 -11.41 -9.43
CA LYS A 101 0.37 -12.70 -9.48
C LYS A 101 0.48 -13.23 -8.06
N ASN A 102 -0.33 -14.23 -7.75
CA ASN A 102 -0.30 -14.93 -6.47
C ASN A 102 0.24 -16.35 -6.66
N GLU A 103 1.28 -16.73 -5.94
CA GLU A 103 1.92 -18.05 -6.07
C GLU A 103 1.37 -19.08 -5.06
N GLY A 104 0.66 -18.64 -4.02
CA GLY A 104 -0.03 -19.50 -3.06
C GLY A 104 -1.52 -19.65 -3.36
N VAL A 105 -2.03 -20.87 -3.21
CA VAL A 105 -3.47 -21.18 -3.28
C VAL A 105 -4.17 -20.49 -2.10
N ILE A 106 -5.23 -19.74 -2.41
CA ILE A 106 -6.12 -19.09 -1.44
C ILE A 106 -6.85 -20.13 -0.58
#